data_AF-A0A952RRQ5-F1
#
_entry.id   AF-A0A952RRQ5-F1
#
_cell.length_a   1.000
_cell.length_b   1.000
_cell.length_c   1.000
_cell.angle_alpha   90.00
_cell.angle_beta   90.00
_cell.angle_gamma   90.00
#
_symmetry.space_group_name_H-M   'P 1'
#
loop_
_entity.id
_entity.type
_entity.pdbx_description
1 polymer ?
#
loop_
_entity_poly.entity_id
_entity_poly.type
_entity_poly.pdbx_seq_one_letter_code
_entity_poly.pdbx_strand_id
1 'polypeptide(L)'
;MAEETEKEAEKSPPSKSLNDVPAKKAKKKKSAAEVQKELAEIGKPAEDKPPVDLKKIYVRVGLVALLVWIIAFIIPGPIPKAVAGVATVVGIGVIIWLDRYVKKTQALGAILKGADTEEGRKAALEKISTDFKKGDTQAVIAKAQLLMQEDPKKALETLESINVDKEIGPIAGQVRAMRAMLHLTLGETAEARALADKLELGKQQEPKTRVLFATVAGEAWARTGQGRKAVDTLDLFNPDAPEHAEMRAQMWRARAFAYAAVNDTKAIARAVKKLADINPHLLGMFLPPQKKVHPLLEREAKQHVQRLGIVQRKMVRQK
;
A
#
# COMPACT_ATOMS: atom_id res chain seq x y z
N MET A 1 -10.67 -2.16 -88.11
CA MET A 1 -11.96 -2.04 -87.40
C MET A 1 -11.60 -2.02 -85.91
N ALA A 2 -11.44 -0.89 -85.21
CA ALA A 2 -12.46 0.13 -84.86
C ALA A 2 -13.74 -0.59 -84.38
N GLU A 3 -14.16 -0.50 -83.11
CA GLU A 3 -14.45 0.71 -82.35
C GLU A 3 -14.50 0.46 -80.82
N GLU A 4 -14.41 1.54 -80.05
CA GLU A 4 -14.31 1.71 -78.58
C GLU A 4 -15.56 1.38 -77.74
N THR A 5 -15.33 1.28 -76.42
CA THR A 5 -16.12 1.68 -75.21
C THR A 5 -16.14 0.54 -74.17
N GLU A 6 -15.94 0.69 -72.85
CA GLU A 6 -15.68 1.81 -71.95
C GLU A 6 -15.11 1.24 -70.62
N LYS A 7 -14.36 2.05 -69.88
CA LYS A 7 -13.73 1.71 -68.59
C LYS A 7 -14.74 1.63 -67.44
N GLU A 8 -14.65 0.59 -66.61
CA GLU A 8 -15.12 0.66 -65.22
C GLU A 8 -14.00 0.17 -64.28
N ALA A 9 -13.35 1.14 -63.62
CA ALA A 9 -12.36 0.92 -62.58
C ALA A 9 -13.08 0.93 -61.23
N GLU A 10 -13.16 -0.22 -60.59
CA GLU A 10 -13.71 -0.39 -59.24
C GLU A 10 -12.78 0.30 -58.22
N LYS A 11 -13.23 1.48 -57.75
CA LYS A 11 -12.58 2.24 -56.69
C LYS A 11 -12.84 1.58 -55.33
N SER A 12 -11.77 1.08 -54.72
CA SER A 12 -11.73 0.80 -53.28
C SER A 12 -12.19 2.02 -52.47
N PRO A 13 -13.06 1.85 -51.46
CA PRO A 13 -13.56 2.98 -50.68
C PRO A 13 -12.43 3.61 -49.84
N PRO A 14 -12.40 4.96 -49.73
CA PRO A 14 -11.31 5.67 -49.08
C PRO A 14 -11.30 5.43 -47.57
N SER A 15 -10.09 5.24 -47.03
CA SER A 15 -9.84 5.19 -45.59
C SER A 15 -10.30 6.51 -44.95
N LYS A 16 -11.30 6.41 -44.07
CA LYS A 16 -11.66 7.51 -43.19
C LYS A 16 -10.53 7.72 -42.19
N SER A 17 -9.74 8.75 -42.46
CA SER A 17 -8.96 9.53 -41.50
C SER A 17 -9.70 9.64 -40.16
N LEU A 18 -9.16 9.03 -39.11
CA LEU A 18 -9.64 9.11 -37.73
C LEU A 18 -9.15 10.39 -37.02
N ASN A 19 -9.17 11.53 -37.72
CA ASN A 19 -8.80 12.84 -37.17
C ASN A 19 -10.00 13.79 -37.05
N ASP A 20 -11.15 13.30 -36.63
CA ASP A 20 -12.24 14.16 -36.14
C ASP A 20 -12.93 13.51 -34.95
N VAL A 21 -12.32 13.67 -33.77
CA VAL A 21 -13.01 13.56 -32.49
C VAL A 21 -13.05 14.97 -31.89
N PRO A 22 -14.24 15.55 -31.62
CA PRO A 22 -14.34 16.90 -31.08
C PRO A 22 -13.62 16.98 -29.74
N ALA A 23 -12.77 18.00 -29.61
CA ALA A 23 -11.96 18.31 -28.45
C ALA A 23 -12.83 18.36 -27.17
N LYS A 24 -12.87 17.25 -26.44
CA LYS A 24 -13.26 17.26 -25.02
C LYS A 24 -12.28 18.18 -24.29
N LYS A 25 -12.79 19.31 -23.80
CA LYS A 25 -12.11 20.26 -22.91
C LYS A 25 -11.11 19.52 -22.01
N ALA A 26 -9.82 19.73 -22.28
CA ALA A 26 -8.74 19.20 -21.47
C ALA A 26 -8.93 19.73 -20.04
N LYS A 27 -9.31 18.86 -19.10
CA LYS A 27 -9.09 19.13 -17.68
C LYS A 27 -7.58 19.41 -17.54
N LYS A 28 -7.21 20.64 -17.14
CA LYS A 28 -5.83 21.00 -16.81
C LYS A 28 -5.22 19.85 -15.99
N LYS A 29 -4.20 19.18 -16.53
CA LYS A 29 -3.41 18.21 -15.78
C LYS A 29 -2.78 18.99 -14.63
N LYS A 30 -3.28 18.78 -13.41
CA LYS A 30 -2.70 19.38 -12.21
C LYS A 30 -1.22 19.03 -12.15
N SER A 31 -0.38 20.00 -11.78
CA SER A 31 1.07 19.74 -11.67
C SER A 31 1.34 18.75 -10.52
N ALA A 32 2.45 18.00 -10.58
CA ALA A 32 2.81 17.10 -9.48
C ALA A 32 2.93 17.85 -8.13
N ALA A 33 3.37 19.10 -8.15
CA ALA A 33 3.41 19.97 -6.97
C ALA A 33 2.01 20.34 -6.46
N GLU A 34 1.05 20.63 -7.35
CA GLU A 34 -0.36 20.85 -6.97
C GLU A 34 -0.97 19.58 -6.39
N VAL A 35 -0.73 18.41 -6.99
CA VAL A 35 -1.24 17.13 -6.47
C VAL A 35 -0.58 16.80 -5.13
N GLN A 36 0.73 17.04 -4.96
CA GLN A 36 1.40 16.90 -3.66
C GLN A 36 0.77 17.81 -2.60
N LYS A 37 0.47 19.06 -2.96
CA LYS A 37 -0.19 20.01 -2.05
C LYS A 37 -1.60 19.56 -1.68
N GLU A 38 -2.40 19.11 -2.65
CA GLU A 38 -3.73 18.54 -2.39
C GLU A 38 -3.66 17.26 -1.55
N LEU A 39 -2.69 16.39 -1.81
CA LEU A 39 -2.48 15.17 -1.02
C LEU A 39 -2.02 15.48 0.39
N ALA A 40 -1.19 16.51 0.57
CA ALA A 40 -0.80 17.02 1.88
C ALA A 40 -1.99 17.67 2.61
N GLU A 41 -2.86 18.41 1.92
CA GLU A 41 -4.08 18.99 2.49
C GLU A 41 -5.13 17.94 2.87
N ILE A 42 -5.33 16.93 2.04
CA ILE A 42 -6.16 15.74 2.36
C ILE A 42 -5.50 14.93 3.50
N GLY A 43 -4.17 14.98 3.57
CA GLY A 43 -3.36 14.26 4.55
C GLY A 43 -3.22 14.95 5.89
N LYS A 44 -3.57 16.25 5.97
CA LYS A 44 -3.75 16.92 7.25
C LYS A 44 -4.84 16.17 7.99
N PRO A 45 -4.62 15.79 9.26
CA PRO A 45 -5.67 15.17 10.04
C PRO A 45 -6.87 16.12 9.99
N ALA A 46 -7.97 15.68 9.36
CA ALA A 46 -9.27 16.23 9.69
C ALA A 46 -9.34 16.14 11.22
N GLU A 47 -9.48 17.29 11.87
CA GLU A 47 -9.45 17.44 13.33
C GLU A 47 -9.98 16.18 14.00
N ASP A 48 -9.09 15.50 14.72
CA ASP A 48 -9.34 14.34 15.56
C ASP A 48 -10.56 13.51 15.15
N LYS A 49 -10.37 12.43 14.37
CA LYS A 49 -11.22 11.25 14.62
C LYS A 49 -10.82 10.81 16.03
N PRO A 50 -11.62 11.09 17.08
CA PRO A 50 -11.22 10.70 18.41
C PRO A 50 -11.03 9.18 18.41
N PRO A 51 -10.10 8.64 19.20
CA PRO A 51 -10.04 7.20 19.44
C PRO A 51 -11.45 6.73 19.74
N VAL A 52 -11.87 5.59 19.15
CA VAL A 52 -13.23 5.06 19.23
C VAL A 52 -13.75 5.19 20.66
N ASP A 53 -14.52 6.25 20.90
CA ASP A 53 -14.88 6.65 22.26
C ASP A 53 -16.11 5.83 22.61
N LEU A 54 -15.85 4.62 23.13
CA LEU A 54 -16.88 3.62 23.42
C LEU A 54 -18.01 4.22 24.27
N LYS A 55 -17.68 5.12 25.20
CA LYS A 55 -18.67 5.86 25.99
C LYS A 55 -19.61 6.68 25.10
N LYS A 56 -19.09 7.45 24.14
CA LYS A 56 -19.91 8.24 23.22
C LYS A 56 -20.74 7.35 22.28
N ILE A 57 -20.20 6.20 21.87
CA ILE A 57 -20.95 5.24 21.04
C ILE A 57 -22.10 4.64 21.85
N TYR A 58 -21.86 4.21 23.09
CA TYR A 58 -22.91 3.69 23.98
C TYR A 58 -24.00 4.74 24.24
N VAL A 59 -23.62 6.00 24.49
CA VAL A 59 -24.58 7.09 24.68
C VAL A 59 -25.41 7.33 23.41
N ARG A 60 -24.78 7.35 22.23
CA ARG A 60 -25.49 7.55 20.95
C ARG A 60 -26.45 6.40 20.64
N VAL A 61 -26.01 5.15 20.81
CA VAL A 61 -26.87 3.98 20.60
C VAL A 61 -28.01 3.96 21.61
N GLY A 62 -27.73 4.29 22.88
CA GLY A 62 -28.75 4.41 23.93
C GLY A 62 -29.79 5.50 23.65
N LEU A 63 -29.36 6.68 23.17
CA LEU A 63 -30.26 7.77 22.79
C LEU A 63 -31.15 7.40 21.59
N VAL A 64 -30.57 6.76 20.57
CA VAL A 64 -31.35 6.28 19.41
C VAL A 64 -32.35 5.21 19.84
N ALA A 65 -31.93 4.25 20.67
CA ALA A 65 -32.82 3.22 21.20
C ALA A 65 -33.98 3.83 22.02
N LEU A 66 -33.69 4.81 22.89
CA LEU A 66 -34.70 5.54 23.65
C LEU A 66 -35.72 6.21 22.72
N LEU A 67 -35.24 6.90 21.68
CA LEU A 67 -36.11 7.59 20.72
C LEU A 67 -36.98 6.60 19.92
N VAL A 68 -36.44 5.45 19.52
CA VAL A 68 -37.21 4.36 18.89
C VAL A 68 -38.30 3.84 19.81
N TRP A 69 -38.02 3.67 21.11
CA TRP A 69 -39.02 3.26 22.09
C TRP A 69 -40.10 4.31 22.33
N ILE A 70 -39.73 5.61 22.40
CA ILE A 70 -40.69 6.71 22.52
C ILE A 70 -41.70 6.68 21.35
N ILE A 71 -41.21 6.54 20.11
CA ILE A 71 -42.08 6.43 18.93
C ILE A 71 -42.96 5.17 18.99
N ALA A 72 -42.41 4.04 19.45
CA ALA A 72 -43.15 2.78 19.57
C ALA A 72 -44.27 2.82 20.61
N PHE A 73 -44.18 3.68 21.63
CA PHE A 73 -45.25 3.89 22.61
C PHE A 73 -46.32 4.87 22.12
N ILE A 74 -45.97 5.82 21.25
CA ILE A 74 -46.94 6.77 20.65
C ILE A 74 -47.83 6.07 19.63
N ILE A 75 -47.31 5.10 18.87
CA ILE A 75 -48.07 4.39 17.84
C ILE A 75 -48.81 3.19 18.47
N PRO A 76 -50.15 3.12 18.42
CA PRO A 76 -50.90 2.01 18.95
C PRO A 76 -50.67 0.73 18.14
N GLY A 77 -50.68 -0.42 18.83
CA GLY A 77 -50.53 -1.75 18.24
C GLY A 77 -49.27 -2.50 18.69
N PRO A 78 -49.19 -3.82 18.45
CA PRO A 78 -48.06 -4.66 18.87
C PRO A 78 -46.84 -4.54 17.95
N ILE A 79 -47.04 -4.16 16.68
CA ILE A 79 -45.98 -4.13 15.65
C ILE A 79 -44.87 -3.12 15.98
N PRO A 80 -45.14 -1.85 16.35
CA PRO A 80 -44.08 -0.89 16.68
C PRO A 80 -43.22 -1.34 17.86
N LYS A 81 -43.83 -1.98 18.86
CA LYS A 81 -43.15 -2.53 20.05
C LYS A 81 -42.27 -3.73 19.69
N ALA A 82 -42.74 -4.60 18.80
CA ALA A 82 -41.94 -5.71 18.28
C ALA A 82 -40.72 -5.20 17.50
N VAL A 83 -40.89 -4.20 16.63
CA VAL A 83 -39.78 -3.56 15.88
C VAL A 83 -38.77 -2.91 16.83
N ALA A 84 -39.23 -2.17 17.85
CA ALA A 84 -38.36 -1.58 18.86
C ALA A 84 -37.58 -2.64 19.66
N GLY A 85 -38.23 -3.75 20.01
CA GLY A 85 -37.61 -4.90 20.67
C GLY A 85 -36.48 -5.51 19.82
N VAL A 86 -36.74 -5.81 18.54
CA VAL A 86 -35.74 -6.36 17.62
C VAL A 86 -34.57 -5.38 17.42
N ALA A 87 -34.86 -4.10 17.19
CA ALA A 87 -33.83 -3.07 17.03
C ALA A 87 -32.93 -2.95 18.27
N THR A 88 -33.51 -3.08 19.47
CA THR A 88 -32.77 -3.06 20.73
C THR A 88 -31.84 -4.27 20.85
N VAL A 89 -32.32 -5.48 20.53
CA VAL A 89 -31.49 -6.70 20.55
C VAL A 89 -30.33 -6.59 19.56
N VAL A 90 -30.58 -6.08 18.34
CA VAL A 90 -29.53 -5.83 17.35
C VAL A 90 -28.51 -4.82 17.88
N GLY A 91 -28.98 -3.71 18.48
CA GLY A 91 -28.11 -2.70 19.08
C GLY A 91 -27.20 -3.25 20.18
N ILE A 92 -27.75 -4.08 21.08
CA ILE A 92 -26.98 -4.78 22.12
C ILE A 92 -25.94 -5.72 21.48
N GLY A 93 -26.33 -6.47 20.44
CA GLY A 93 -25.42 -7.33 19.69
C GLY A 93 -24.23 -6.57 19.08
N VAL A 94 -24.48 -5.40 18.48
CA VAL A 94 -23.43 -4.53 17.93
C VAL A 94 -22.51 -4.01 19.02
N ILE A 95 -23.05 -3.61 20.18
CA ILE A 95 -22.27 -3.16 21.34
C ILE A 95 -21.33 -4.25 21.83
N ILE A 96 -21.84 -5.46 22.05
CA ILE A 96 -21.04 -6.61 22.50
C ILE A 96 -19.95 -6.95 21.48
N TRP A 97 -20.29 -6.93 20.19
CA TRP A 97 -19.34 -7.18 19.12
C TRP A 97 -18.22 -6.13 19.09
N LEU A 98 -18.58 -4.84 19.20
CA LEU A 98 -17.63 -3.73 19.20
C LEU A 98 -16.68 -3.80 20.40
N ASP A 99 -17.18 -4.07 21.60
CA ASP A 99 -16.36 -4.23 22.81
C ASP A 99 -15.34 -5.37 22.65
N ARG A 100 -15.78 -6.52 22.12
CA ARG A 100 -14.87 -7.64 21.83
C ARG A 100 -13.83 -7.27 20.77
N TYR A 101 -14.23 -6.55 19.71
CA TYR A 101 -13.32 -6.11 18.66
C TYR A 101 -12.24 -5.15 19.18
N VAL A 102 -12.63 -4.16 20.00
CA VAL A 102 -11.70 -3.18 20.58
C VAL A 102 -10.75 -3.87 21.56
N LYS A 103 -11.24 -4.69 22.48
CA LYS A 103 -10.39 -5.44 23.44
C LYS A 103 -9.37 -6.32 22.72
N LYS A 104 -9.79 -7.00 21.65
CA LYS A 104 -8.92 -7.83 20.83
C LYS A 104 -7.83 -7.02 20.13
N THR A 105 -8.19 -5.85 19.57
CA THR A 105 -7.22 -4.95 18.92
C THR A 105 -6.23 -4.38 19.93
N GLN A 106 -6.69 -4.01 21.13
CA GLN A 106 -5.85 -3.55 22.23
C GLN A 106 -4.90 -4.65 22.73
N ALA A 107 -5.38 -5.90 22.84
CA ALA A 107 -4.55 -7.04 23.21
C ALA A 107 -3.43 -7.28 22.17
N LEU A 108 -3.75 -7.26 20.87
CA LEU A 108 -2.72 -7.32 19.81
C LEU A 108 -1.72 -6.17 19.92
N GLY A 109 -2.19 -4.94 20.09
CA GLY A 109 -1.32 -3.77 20.24
C GLY A 109 -0.40 -3.87 21.45
N ALA A 110 -0.91 -4.37 22.58
CA ALA A 110 -0.12 -4.57 23.80
C ALA A 110 0.96 -5.64 23.60
N ILE A 111 0.66 -6.73 22.88
CA ILE A 111 1.64 -7.76 22.52
C ILE A 111 2.73 -7.18 21.63
N LEU A 112 2.37 -6.43 20.58
CA LEU A 112 3.32 -5.86 19.64
C LEU A 112 4.24 -4.81 20.26
N LYS A 113 3.74 -4.01 21.21
CA LYS A 113 4.54 -2.99 21.91
C LYS A 113 5.70 -3.57 22.74
N GLY A 114 5.62 -4.84 23.14
CA GLY A 114 6.69 -5.54 23.86
C GLY A 114 7.68 -6.28 22.97
N ALA A 115 7.54 -6.21 21.65
CA ALA A 115 8.26 -7.07 20.70
C ALA A 115 9.54 -6.45 20.08
N ASP A 116 10.07 -5.40 20.71
CA ASP A 116 11.24 -4.65 20.22
C ASP A 116 12.57 -5.42 20.41
N THR A 117 12.59 -6.43 21.29
CA THR A 117 13.74 -7.33 21.49
C THR A 117 13.49 -8.70 20.85
N GLU A 118 14.55 -9.48 20.59
CA GLU A 118 14.43 -10.83 20.04
C GLU A 118 13.58 -11.74 20.95
N GLU A 119 13.80 -11.67 22.27
CA GLU A 119 13.05 -12.41 23.28
C GLU A 119 11.58 -11.96 23.34
N GLY A 120 11.34 -10.64 23.34
CA GLY A 120 10.00 -10.06 23.34
C GLY A 120 9.22 -10.45 22.08
N ARG A 121 9.89 -10.55 20.94
CA ARG A 121 9.31 -11.01 19.67
C ARG A 121 8.93 -12.48 19.69
N LYS A 122 9.80 -13.36 20.21
CA LYS A 122 9.48 -14.79 20.37
C LYS A 122 8.26 -14.98 21.27
N ALA A 123 8.22 -14.27 22.41
CA ALA A 123 7.08 -14.29 23.32
C ALA A 123 5.79 -13.73 22.66
N ALA A 124 5.92 -12.67 21.85
CA ALA A 124 4.79 -12.12 21.10
C ALA A 124 4.26 -13.08 20.04
N LEU A 125 5.14 -13.77 19.31
CA LEU A 125 4.77 -14.80 18.32
C LEU A 125 4.04 -15.97 18.96
N GLU A 126 4.48 -16.39 20.15
CA GLU A 126 3.83 -17.43 20.94
C GLU A 126 2.43 -16.98 21.38
N LYS A 127 2.31 -15.81 22.04
CA LYS A 127 1.02 -15.25 22.49
C LYS A 127 0.04 -15.05 21.35
N ILE A 128 0.49 -14.55 20.20
CA ILE A 128 -0.38 -14.39 19.02
C ILE A 128 -0.89 -15.77 18.55
N SER A 129 -0.06 -16.81 18.65
CA SER A 129 -0.44 -18.15 18.21
C SER A 129 -1.36 -18.88 19.20
N THR A 130 -1.30 -18.56 20.50
CA THR A 130 -2.16 -19.17 21.54
C THR A 130 -3.47 -18.41 21.73
N ASP A 131 -3.42 -17.09 21.79
CA ASP A 131 -4.53 -16.26 22.30
C ASP A 131 -5.53 -15.87 21.19
N PHE A 132 -5.15 -16.05 19.92
CA PHE A 132 -5.95 -15.65 18.77
C PHE A 132 -6.34 -16.86 17.92
N LYS A 133 -7.54 -16.79 17.36
CA LYS A 133 -8.08 -17.87 16.52
C LYS A 133 -7.27 -18.02 15.24
N LYS A 134 -7.06 -19.27 14.82
CA LYS A 134 -6.50 -19.57 13.50
C LYS A 134 -7.38 -18.94 12.41
N GLY A 135 -6.76 -18.21 11.48
CA GLY A 135 -7.46 -17.49 10.41
C GLY A 135 -7.94 -16.08 10.79
N ASP A 136 -7.61 -15.59 11.99
CA ASP A 136 -7.81 -14.20 12.34
C ASP A 136 -6.84 -13.29 11.58
N THR A 137 -7.32 -12.65 10.53
CA THR A 137 -6.51 -11.85 9.60
C THR A 137 -5.65 -10.79 10.29
N GLN A 138 -6.16 -10.13 11.35
CA GLN A 138 -5.38 -9.13 12.08
C GLN A 138 -4.24 -9.76 12.89
N ALA A 139 -4.49 -10.91 13.53
CA ALA A 139 -3.45 -11.67 14.23
C ALA A 139 -2.40 -12.23 13.25
N VAL A 140 -2.83 -12.68 12.06
CA VAL A 140 -1.92 -13.16 11.01
C VAL A 140 -1.04 -12.03 10.48
N ILE A 141 -1.62 -10.84 10.23
CA ILE A 141 -0.85 -9.66 9.83
C ILE A 141 0.17 -9.27 10.91
N ALA A 142 -0.25 -9.22 12.18
CA ALA A 142 0.62 -8.91 13.31
C ALA A 142 1.77 -9.92 13.42
N LYS A 143 1.46 -11.22 13.33
CA LYS A 143 2.47 -12.30 13.30
C LYS A 143 3.46 -12.12 12.15
N ALA A 144 2.97 -11.81 10.96
CA ALA A 144 3.83 -11.56 9.81
C ALA A 144 4.75 -10.36 10.03
N GLN A 145 4.25 -9.24 10.58
CA GLN A 145 5.07 -8.05 10.88
C GLN A 145 6.24 -8.36 11.81
N LEU A 146 6.03 -9.22 12.81
CA LEU A 146 7.11 -9.70 13.69
C LEU A 146 8.11 -10.56 12.92
N LEU A 147 7.63 -11.51 12.12
CA LEU A 147 8.47 -12.40 11.32
C LEU A 147 9.28 -11.68 10.25
N MET A 148 8.79 -10.54 9.71
CA MET A 148 9.46 -9.79 8.64
C MET A 148 10.91 -9.40 8.98
N GLN A 149 11.20 -9.19 10.26
CA GLN A 149 12.54 -8.80 10.72
C GLN A 149 13.49 -9.99 10.86
N GLU A 150 12.97 -11.21 11.02
CA GLU A 150 13.78 -12.43 11.20
C GLU A 150 13.91 -13.22 9.90
N ASP A 151 12.76 -13.51 9.29
CA ASP A 151 12.64 -14.38 8.12
C ASP A 151 11.53 -13.85 7.21
N PRO A 152 11.88 -13.08 6.16
CA PRO A 152 10.90 -12.52 5.24
C PRO A 152 10.13 -13.59 4.46
N LYS A 153 10.64 -14.83 4.33
CA LYS A 153 9.92 -15.93 3.69
C LYS A 153 8.84 -16.49 4.60
N LYS A 154 9.15 -16.72 5.87
CA LYS A 154 8.11 -17.13 6.87
C LYS A 154 7.04 -16.07 7.04
N ALA A 155 7.41 -14.79 7.00
CA ALA A 155 6.44 -13.70 7.00
C ALA A 155 5.51 -13.77 5.78
N LEU A 156 6.07 -14.07 4.60
CA LEU A 156 5.30 -14.23 3.37
C LEU A 156 4.34 -15.42 3.47
N GLU A 157 4.82 -16.61 3.81
CA GLU A 157 4.00 -17.81 4.03
C GLU A 157 2.85 -17.55 5.02
N THR A 158 3.14 -16.80 6.09
CA THR A 158 2.14 -16.39 7.08
C THR A 158 1.05 -15.53 6.43
N LEU A 159 1.41 -14.51 5.64
CA LEU A 159 0.42 -13.68 4.93
C LEU A 159 -0.33 -14.44 3.84
N GLU A 160 0.29 -15.45 3.23
CA GLU A 160 -0.34 -16.29 2.20
C GLU A 160 -1.42 -17.22 2.75
N SER A 161 -1.41 -17.48 4.06
CA SER A 161 -2.52 -18.17 4.72
C SER A 161 -3.83 -17.37 4.74
N ILE A 162 -3.78 -16.06 4.46
CA ILE A 162 -4.96 -15.20 4.37
C ILE A 162 -5.61 -15.37 2.99
N ASN A 163 -6.91 -15.71 2.98
CA ASN A 163 -7.71 -15.65 1.76
C ASN A 163 -8.11 -14.19 1.48
N VAL A 164 -7.25 -13.49 0.74
CA VAL A 164 -7.39 -12.06 0.41
C VAL A 164 -8.71 -11.73 -0.30
N ASP A 165 -9.30 -12.67 -1.04
CA ASP A 165 -10.53 -12.42 -1.80
C ASP A 165 -11.79 -12.47 -0.92
N LYS A 166 -11.69 -13.01 0.30
CA LYS A 166 -12.75 -12.96 1.31
C LYS A 166 -12.65 -11.76 2.25
N GLU A 167 -11.55 -11.00 2.17
CA GLU A 167 -11.33 -9.83 3.00
C GLU A 167 -12.01 -8.58 2.44
N ILE A 168 -12.37 -7.67 3.33
CA ILE A 168 -12.87 -6.35 2.92
C ILE A 168 -11.75 -5.56 2.23
N GLY A 169 -12.12 -4.72 1.27
CA GLY A 169 -11.20 -3.99 0.38
C GLY A 169 -9.95 -3.39 1.07
N PRO A 170 -10.08 -2.65 2.19
CA PRO A 170 -8.93 -2.08 2.89
C PRO A 170 -7.94 -3.13 3.43
N ILE A 171 -8.45 -4.18 4.07
CA ILE A 171 -7.62 -5.27 4.63
C ILE A 171 -6.99 -6.07 3.48
N ALA A 172 -7.76 -6.39 2.45
CA ALA A 172 -7.26 -7.06 1.26
C ALA A 172 -6.11 -6.26 0.61
N GLY A 173 -6.27 -4.95 0.49
CA GLY A 173 -5.24 -4.04 -0.01
C GLY A 173 -3.96 -4.08 0.85
N GLN A 174 -4.10 -4.02 2.18
CA GLN A 174 -2.98 -4.08 3.10
C GLN A 174 -2.19 -5.38 2.97
N VAL A 175 -2.89 -6.52 2.93
CA VAL A 175 -2.26 -7.84 2.76
C VAL A 175 -1.55 -7.94 1.41
N ARG A 176 -2.17 -7.46 0.32
CA ARG A 176 -1.53 -7.42 -1.01
C ARG A 176 -0.26 -6.56 -0.99
N ALA A 177 -0.31 -5.39 -0.37
CA ALA A 177 0.84 -4.49 -0.28
C ALA A 177 1.99 -5.11 0.53
N MET A 178 1.69 -5.74 1.67
CA MET A 178 2.70 -6.42 2.49
C MET A 178 3.33 -7.62 1.77
N ARG A 179 2.52 -8.47 1.14
CA ARG A 179 3.02 -9.59 0.32
C ARG A 179 3.89 -9.11 -0.84
N ALA A 180 3.42 -8.08 -1.57
CA ALA A 180 4.18 -7.52 -2.68
C ALA A 180 5.53 -6.94 -2.21
N MET A 181 5.56 -6.25 -1.08
CA MET A 181 6.78 -5.73 -0.48
C MET A 181 7.78 -6.85 -0.10
N LEU A 182 7.29 -7.97 0.42
CA LEU A 182 8.12 -9.14 0.72
C LEU A 182 8.69 -9.77 -0.54
N HIS A 183 7.86 -10.03 -1.55
CA HIS A 183 8.31 -10.51 -2.85
C HIS A 183 9.36 -9.57 -3.48
N LEU A 184 9.17 -8.25 -3.39
CA LEU A 184 10.17 -7.27 -3.85
C LEU A 184 11.50 -7.39 -3.10
N THR A 185 11.45 -7.64 -1.78
CA THR A 185 12.64 -7.86 -0.95
C THR A 185 13.36 -9.16 -1.32
N LEU A 186 12.61 -10.20 -1.71
CA LEU A 186 13.15 -11.48 -2.15
C LEU A 186 13.60 -11.50 -3.63
N GLY A 187 13.29 -10.46 -4.41
CA GLY A 187 13.58 -10.40 -5.85
C GLY A 187 12.55 -11.09 -6.75
N GLU A 188 11.41 -11.45 -6.19
CA GLU A 188 10.24 -12.08 -6.83
C GLU A 188 9.34 -11.02 -7.47
N THR A 189 9.91 -10.32 -8.47
CA THR A 189 9.28 -9.15 -9.08
C THR A 189 7.98 -9.43 -9.83
N ALA A 190 7.77 -10.65 -10.33
CA ALA A 190 6.56 -11.00 -11.08
C ALA A 190 5.38 -11.23 -10.12
N GLU A 191 5.65 -11.88 -9.00
CA GLU A 191 4.73 -12.15 -7.90
C GLU A 191 4.31 -10.83 -7.23
N ALA A 192 5.28 -9.96 -6.94
CA ALA A 192 5.00 -8.61 -6.46
C ALA A 192 4.13 -7.81 -7.44
N ARG A 193 4.40 -7.94 -8.74
CA ARG A 193 3.65 -7.24 -9.78
C ARG A 193 2.19 -7.67 -9.83
N ALA A 194 1.92 -8.97 -9.77
CA ALA A 194 0.56 -9.52 -9.79
C ALA A 194 -0.29 -9.00 -8.61
N LEU A 195 0.33 -8.78 -7.45
CA LEU A 195 -0.32 -8.20 -6.28
C LEU A 195 -0.49 -6.68 -6.41
N ALA A 196 0.54 -5.98 -6.88
CA ALA A 196 0.54 -4.53 -7.06
C ALA A 196 -0.54 -4.05 -8.04
N ASP A 197 -0.80 -4.81 -9.11
CA ASP A 197 -1.83 -4.45 -10.10
C ASP A 197 -3.26 -4.51 -9.54
N LYS A 198 -3.46 -5.23 -8.43
CA LYS A 198 -4.75 -5.32 -7.73
C LYS A 198 -4.88 -4.28 -6.61
N LEU A 199 -3.87 -3.43 -6.38
CA LEU A 199 -3.96 -2.37 -5.37
C LEU A 199 -4.80 -1.21 -5.86
N GLU A 200 -5.78 -0.80 -5.05
CA GLU A 200 -6.59 0.37 -5.31
C GLU A 200 -5.89 1.64 -4.84
N LEU A 201 -5.18 2.28 -5.76
CA LEU A 201 -4.54 3.57 -5.50
C LEU A 201 -5.59 4.69 -5.47
N GLY A 202 -5.58 5.52 -4.42
CA GLY A 202 -6.42 6.71 -4.31
C GLY A 202 -7.75 6.55 -3.58
N LYS A 203 -8.19 5.32 -3.25
CA LYS A 203 -9.39 5.09 -2.41
C LYS A 203 -9.10 5.03 -0.91
N GLN A 204 -7.82 5.11 -0.54
CA GLN A 204 -7.41 4.98 0.86
C GLN A 204 -7.68 6.26 1.63
N GLN A 205 -8.44 6.13 2.73
CA GLN A 205 -8.73 7.25 3.64
C GLN A 205 -7.48 7.68 4.40
N GLU A 206 -6.66 6.72 4.81
CA GLU A 206 -5.47 7.00 5.61
C GLU A 206 -4.28 7.39 4.71
N PRO A 207 -3.63 8.55 4.95
CA PRO A 207 -2.53 9.03 4.10
C PRO A 207 -1.34 8.08 4.05
N LYS A 208 -0.97 7.48 5.19
CA LYS A 208 0.14 6.53 5.29
C LYS A 208 -0.10 5.29 4.42
N THR A 209 -1.29 4.70 4.50
CA THR A 209 -1.68 3.59 3.62
C THR A 209 -1.61 3.97 2.14
N ARG A 210 -2.04 5.19 1.77
CA ARG A 210 -1.98 5.66 0.37
C ARG A 210 -0.55 5.71 -0.15
N VAL A 211 0.37 6.28 0.64
CA VAL A 211 1.79 6.39 0.31
C VAL A 211 2.44 5.01 0.24
N LEU A 212 2.13 4.12 1.19
CA LEU A 212 2.61 2.74 1.18
C LEU A 212 2.22 2.02 -0.11
N PHE A 213 0.94 2.08 -0.49
CA PHE A 213 0.46 1.40 -1.69
C PHE A 213 1.10 1.96 -2.96
N ALA A 214 1.22 3.29 -3.06
CA ALA A 214 1.91 3.93 -4.18
C ALA A 214 3.39 3.55 -4.25
N THR A 215 4.05 3.45 -3.10
CA THR A 215 5.47 3.07 -3.00
C THR A 215 5.70 1.63 -3.46
N VAL A 216 4.91 0.69 -2.94
CA VAL A 216 5.00 -0.73 -3.28
C VAL A 216 4.63 -0.97 -4.74
N ALA A 217 3.52 -0.37 -5.21
CA ALA A 217 3.11 -0.49 -6.60
C ALA A 217 4.14 0.13 -7.55
N GLY A 218 4.66 1.31 -7.21
CA GLY A 218 5.70 2.01 -7.97
C GLY A 218 6.96 1.16 -8.13
N GLU A 219 7.49 0.57 -7.05
CA GLU A 219 8.66 -0.31 -7.16
C GLU A 219 8.37 -1.55 -8.02
N ALA A 220 7.23 -2.21 -7.81
CA ALA A 220 6.85 -3.39 -8.60
C ALA A 220 6.72 -3.06 -10.09
N TRP A 221 6.10 -1.95 -10.43
CA TRP A 221 5.97 -1.47 -11.81
C TRP A 221 7.31 -1.11 -12.43
N ALA A 222 8.18 -0.42 -11.68
CA ALA A 222 9.52 -0.07 -12.14
C ALA A 222 10.34 -1.31 -12.49
N ARG A 223 10.30 -2.34 -11.64
CA ARG A 223 11.07 -3.58 -11.81
C ARG A 223 10.46 -4.57 -12.80
N THR A 224 9.32 -4.22 -13.42
CA THR A 224 8.60 -5.04 -14.42
C THR A 224 8.28 -4.28 -15.72
N GLY A 225 9.01 -3.20 -16.00
CA GLY A 225 8.94 -2.52 -17.30
C GLY A 225 7.89 -1.40 -17.42
N GLN A 226 7.19 -1.04 -16.34
CA GLN A 226 6.30 0.12 -16.29
C GLN A 226 6.94 1.29 -15.53
N GLY A 227 8.19 1.60 -15.88
CA GLY A 227 9.00 2.65 -15.24
C GLY A 227 8.33 4.02 -15.27
N ARG A 228 7.76 4.43 -16.41
CA ARG A 228 7.11 5.74 -16.52
C ARG A 228 5.90 5.88 -15.58
N LYS A 229 5.04 4.86 -15.56
CA LYS A 229 3.89 4.78 -14.63
C LYS A 229 4.35 4.85 -13.17
N ALA A 230 5.45 4.16 -12.84
CA ALA A 230 6.04 4.19 -11.51
C ALA A 230 6.50 5.60 -11.13
N VAL A 231 7.26 6.28 -12.01
CA VAL A 231 7.72 7.66 -11.79
C VAL A 231 6.53 8.61 -11.59
N ASP A 232 5.58 8.61 -12.52
CA ASP A 232 4.41 9.50 -12.47
C ASP A 232 3.58 9.28 -11.18
N THR A 233 3.56 8.06 -10.64
CA THR A 233 2.85 7.72 -9.40
C THR A 233 3.64 8.13 -8.15
N LEU A 234 4.95 7.82 -8.11
CA LEU A 234 5.80 8.10 -6.95
C LEU A 234 6.06 9.60 -6.78
N ASP A 235 6.07 10.37 -7.87
CA ASP A 235 6.23 11.83 -7.83
C ASP A 235 5.02 12.56 -7.26
N LEU A 236 3.91 11.88 -6.97
CA LEU A 236 2.77 12.46 -6.25
C LEU A 236 3.04 12.62 -4.74
N PHE A 237 4.05 11.95 -4.19
CA PHE A 237 4.32 11.93 -2.75
C PHE A 237 5.75 12.37 -2.45
N ASN A 238 5.95 13.38 -1.58
CA ASN A 238 7.28 13.89 -1.26
C ASN A 238 7.95 13.07 -0.14
N PRO A 239 9.02 12.27 -0.39
CA PRO A 239 9.66 11.46 0.64
C PRO A 239 10.26 12.26 1.80
N ASP A 240 10.59 13.52 1.57
CA ASP A 240 11.21 14.39 2.56
C ASP A 240 10.16 15.08 3.46
N ALA A 241 8.86 14.88 3.21
CA ALA A 241 7.80 15.39 4.06
C ALA A 241 7.85 14.76 5.48
N PRO A 242 7.63 15.53 6.57
CA PRO A 242 7.68 15.02 7.94
C PRO A 242 6.79 13.80 8.19
N GLU A 243 5.57 13.82 7.65
CA GLU A 243 4.58 12.75 7.74
C GLU A 243 4.99 11.43 7.04
N HIS A 244 6.09 11.45 6.29
CA HIS A 244 6.62 10.27 5.59
C HIS A 244 7.94 9.77 6.17
N ALA A 245 8.39 10.33 7.30
CA ALA A 245 9.69 10.02 7.90
C ALA A 245 9.95 8.50 8.06
N GLU A 246 8.95 7.75 8.53
CA GLU A 246 9.05 6.30 8.73
C GLU A 246 9.19 5.50 7.42
N MET A 247 8.65 6.01 6.31
CA MET A 247 8.69 5.34 5.00
C MET A 247 9.73 5.95 4.05
N ARG A 248 10.43 7.00 4.48
CA ARG A 248 11.35 7.78 3.64
C ARG A 248 12.36 6.91 2.90
N ALA A 249 12.99 5.96 3.61
CA ALA A 249 13.94 5.03 3.01
C ALA A 249 13.29 4.16 1.93
N GLN A 250 12.11 3.60 2.20
CA GLN A 250 11.37 2.77 1.25
C GLN A 250 10.91 3.58 0.02
N MET A 251 10.49 4.82 0.21
CA MET A 251 10.09 5.73 -0.88
C MET A 251 11.27 6.07 -1.79
N TRP A 252 12.43 6.40 -1.21
CA TRP A 252 13.63 6.66 -2.02
C TRP A 252 14.14 5.41 -2.73
N ARG A 253 14.03 4.23 -2.10
CA ARG A 253 14.31 2.95 -2.76
C ARG A 253 13.41 2.74 -3.98
N ALA A 254 12.10 2.88 -3.83
CA ALA A 254 11.15 2.70 -4.94
C ALA A 254 11.43 3.69 -6.09
N ARG A 255 11.71 4.95 -5.75
CA ARG A 255 12.12 5.98 -6.72
C ARG A 255 13.42 5.65 -7.44
N ALA A 256 14.42 5.11 -6.75
CA ALA A 256 15.68 4.69 -7.38
C ALA A 256 15.44 3.63 -8.48
N PHE A 257 14.60 2.63 -8.21
CA PHE A 257 14.18 1.66 -9.23
C PHE A 257 13.39 2.32 -10.37
N ALA A 258 12.46 3.22 -10.06
CA ALA A 258 11.63 3.89 -11.05
C ALA A 258 12.44 4.79 -12.00
N TYR A 259 13.37 5.58 -11.46
CA TYR A 259 14.27 6.43 -12.25
C TYR A 259 15.25 5.60 -13.09
N ALA A 260 15.72 4.48 -12.56
CA ALA A 260 16.54 3.54 -13.33
C ALA A 260 15.77 2.94 -14.51
N ALA A 261 14.50 2.58 -14.32
CA ALA A 261 13.65 2.03 -15.36
C ALA A 261 13.33 3.02 -16.50
N VAL A 262 13.55 4.33 -16.30
CA VAL A 262 13.40 5.36 -17.34
C VAL A 262 14.73 6.00 -17.74
N ASN A 263 15.86 5.43 -17.33
CA ASN A 263 17.21 5.92 -17.61
C ASN A 263 17.50 7.36 -17.15
N ASP A 264 16.83 7.85 -16.10
CA ASP A 264 17.09 9.18 -15.54
C ASP A 264 18.26 9.14 -14.56
N THR A 265 19.48 9.22 -15.09
CA THR A 265 20.72 9.12 -14.32
C THR A 265 20.86 10.19 -13.22
N LYS A 266 20.35 11.40 -13.46
CA LYS A 266 20.39 12.48 -12.46
C LYS A 266 19.47 12.15 -11.28
N ALA A 267 18.27 11.65 -11.56
CA ALA A 267 17.32 11.27 -10.53
C ALA A 267 17.75 10.00 -9.78
N ILE A 268 18.42 9.04 -10.44
CA ILE A 268 19.06 7.90 -9.78
C ILE A 268 20.10 8.38 -8.78
N ALA A 269 21.05 9.23 -9.20
CA ALA A 269 22.10 9.76 -8.33
C ALA A 269 21.53 10.50 -7.11
N ARG A 270 20.46 11.30 -7.32
CA ARG A 270 19.73 11.95 -6.22
C ARG A 270 19.13 10.93 -5.25
N ALA A 271 18.43 9.91 -5.74
CA ALA A 271 17.77 8.91 -4.89
C ALA A 271 18.79 8.07 -4.11
N VAL A 272 19.89 7.67 -4.75
CA VAL A 272 21.01 6.94 -4.11
C VAL A 272 21.66 7.80 -3.03
N LYS A 273 21.96 9.09 -3.32
CA LYS A 273 22.48 10.01 -2.30
C LYS A 273 21.54 10.14 -1.11
N LYS A 274 20.23 10.33 -1.35
CA LYS A 274 19.23 10.43 -0.29
C LYS A 274 19.16 9.18 0.59
N LEU A 275 19.33 7.99 0.03
CA LEU A 275 19.42 6.75 0.80
C LEU A 275 20.71 6.69 1.63
N ALA A 276 21.84 7.11 1.05
CA ALA A 276 23.11 7.16 1.77
C ALA A 276 23.09 8.15 2.94
N ASP A 277 22.45 9.31 2.76
CA ASP A 277 22.27 10.32 3.81
C ASP A 277 21.42 9.78 4.98
N ILE A 278 20.49 8.85 4.73
CA ILE A 278 19.71 8.17 5.78
C ILE A 278 20.58 7.13 6.49
N ASN A 279 21.14 6.21 5.72
CA ASN A 279 22.08 5.20 6.20
C ASN A 279 22.81 4.60 4.98
N PRO A 280 24.15 4.72 4.89
CA PRO A 280 24.91 4.19 3.77
C PRO A 280 24.75 2.69 3.51
N HIS A 281 24.45 1.88 4.54
CA HIS A 281 24.21 0.45 4.39
C HIS A 281 22.96 0.13 3.58
N LEU A 282 22.02 1.06 3.45
CA LEU A 282 20.85 0.91 2.58
C LEU A 282 21.26 0.71 1.12
N LEU A 283 22.41 1.22 0.69
CA LEU A 283 22.89 1.01 -0.68
C LEU A 283 23.21 -0.46 -1.00
N GLY A 284 23.43 -1.29 0.03
CA GLY A 284 23.63 -2.73 -0.13
C GLY A 284 22.48 -3.44 -0.85
N MET A 285 21.27 -2.88 -0.82
CA MET A 285 20.12 -3.46 -1.53
C MET A 285 20.20 -3.37 -3.06
N PHE A 286 21.14 -2.58 -3.60
CA PHE A 286 21.37 -2.45 -5.04
C PHE A 286 22.65 -3.14 -5.51
N LEU A 287 23.37 -3.79 -4.61
CA LEU A 287 24.66 -4.42 -4.89
C LEU A 287 24.52 -5.95 -4.88
N PRO A 288 25.42 -6.67 -5.57
CA PRO A 288 25.47 -8.13 -5.47
C PRO A 288 25.52 -8.61 -4.00
N PRO A 289 24.80 -9.71 -3.65
CA PRO A 289 24.18 -10.71 -4.52
C PRO A 289 22.72 -10.42 -4.93
N GLN A 290 22.24 -9.18 -4.78
CA GLN A 290 20.84 -8.85 -5.09
C GLN A 290 20.50 -9.10 -6.55
N LYS A 291 19.35 -9.75 -6.79
CA LYS A 291 18.88 -10.11 -8.12
C LYS A 291 17.94 -9.05 -8.70
N LYS A 292 17.91 -8.94 -10.03
CA LYS A 292 17.01 -8.05 -10.78
C LYS A 292 17.14 -6.57 -10.35
N VAL A 293 18.37 -6.12 -10.15
CA VAL A 293 18.72 -4.70 -10.00
C VAL A 293 19.08 -4.15 -11.38
N HIS A 294 18.65 -2.92 -11.68
CA HIS A 294 18.95 -2.28 -12.95
C HIS A 294 20.45 -1.94 -13.04
N PRO A 295 21.16 -2.20 -14.16
CA PRO A 295 22.62 -1.97 -14.24
C PRO A 295 23.06 -0.54 -13.94
N LEU A 296 22.28 0.46 -14.35
CA LEU A 296 22.57 1.87 -14.03
C LEU A 296 22.49 2.17 -12.53
N LEU A 297 21.53 1.54 -11.84
CA LEU A 297 21.34 1.73 -10.41
C LEU A 297 22.45 1.04 -9.60
N GLU A 298 22.81 -0.18 -9.98
CA GLU A 298 23.95 -0.89 -9.39
C GLU A 298 25.25 -0.08 -9.55
N ARG A 299 25.50 0.45 -10.76
CA ARG A 299 26.68 1.28 -11.02
C ARG A 299 26.73 2.52 -10.14
N GLU A 300 25.63 3.26 -10.03
CA GLU A 300 25.56 4.47 -9.21
C GLU A 300 25.75 4.14 -7.72
N ALA A 301 25.07 3.11 -7.21
CA ALA A 301 25.23 2.65 -5.83
C ALA A 301 26.67 2.23 -5.54
N LYS A 302 27.30 1.48 -6.44
CA LYS A 302 28.70 1.02 -6.31
C LYS A 302 29.67 2.21 -6.25
N GLN A 303 29.51 3.18 -7.15
CA GLN A 303 30.33 4.40 -7.13
C GLN A 303 30.15 5.19 -5.84
N HIS A 304 28.92 5.29 -5.33
CA HIS A 304 28.65 6.02 -4.10
C HIS A 304 29.28 5.34 -2.87
N VAL A 305 29.11 4.02 -2.73
CA VAL A 305 29.72 3.26 -1.63
C VAL A 305 31.25 3.32 -1.68
N GLN A 306 31.85 3.28 -2.87
CA GLN A 306 33.30 3.45 -3.05
C GLN A 306 33.79 4.82 -2.56
N ARG A 307 33.05 5.90 -2.85
CA ARG A 307 33.39 7.25 -2.37
C ARG A 307 33.29 7.39 -0.85
N LEU A 308 32.37 6.65 -0.22
CA LEU A 308 32.18 6.67 1.23
C LEU A 308 33.22 5.84 2.00
N GLY A 309 34.04 5.03 1.31
CA GLY A 309 35.06 4.19 1.95
C GLY A 309 34.52 3.01 2.78
N ILE A 310 33.23 2.69 2.65
CA ILE A 310 32.53 1.67 3.46
C ILE A 310 32.79 0.24 2.94
N VAL A 311 33.41 0.09 1.77
CA VAL A 311 33.80 -1.22 1.25
C VAL A 311 35.00 -1.75 2.03
N GLN A 312 34.80 -2.79 2.85
CA GLN A 312 35.90 -3.63 3.32
C GLN A 312 36.65 -4.17 2.10
N ARG A 313 37.90 -3.71 1.88
CA ARG A 313 38.77 -4.27 0.83
C ARG A 313 38.86 -5.77 1.07
N LYS A 314 38.43 -6.59 0.11
CA LYS A 314 38.74 -8.03 0.14
C LYS A 314 40.26 -8.15 0.26
N MET A 315 40.75 -8.57 1.43
CA MET A 315 42.12 -9.07 1.55
C MET A 315 42.17 -10.35 0.71
N VAL A 316 42.66 -10.22 -0.52
CA VAL A 316 43.04 -11.37 -1.33
C VAL A 316 44.25 -11.98 -0.62
N ARG A 317 44.00 -13.04 0.16
CA ARG A 317 45.07 -13.87 0.70
C ARG A 317 45.69 -14.57 -0.52
N GLN A 318 46.76 -14.01 -1.07
CA GLN A 318 47.59 -14.71 -2.05
C GLN A 318 48.02 -16.04 -1.41
N LYS A 319 47.69 -17.14 -2.09
CA LYS A 319 48.26 -18.45 -1.80
C LYS A 319 49.66 -18.51 -2.35
#